data_AF-A0A368FKP9-F1
#
_entry.id   AF-A0A368FKP9-F1
#
_cell.length_a   1.000
_cell.length_b   1.000
_cell.length_c   1.000
_cell.angle_alpha   90.00
_cell.angle_beta   90.00
_cell.angle_gamma   90.00
#
_symmetry.space_group_name_H-M   'P 1'
#
loop_
_entity.id
_entity.type
_entity.pdbx_description
1 polymer ?
#
loop_
_entity_poly.entity_id
_entity_poly.type
_entity_poly.pdbx_seq_one_letter_code
_entity_poly.pdbx_strand_id
1 'polypeptide(L)'
;MLPKPEAVVERRHACHRPRARRTSECSEKKEAMVVNIRRSEANARERNRVQHLADMFDRLRSVLPIEYDVKISKLATLKIASAYIRYLGCVLDADDVCRIVESEQILMLSICEAKIFPKKILAA
;
A
#
# COMPACT_ATOMS: atom_id res chain seq x y z
N MET A 1 5.58 -22.67 5.94
CA MET A 1 4.69 -23.21 4.88
C MET A 1 5.11 -22.57 3.56
N LEU A 2 6.02 -23.21 2.83
CA LEU A 2 6.49 -22.79 1.50
C LEU A 2 5.63 -23.52 0.45
N PRO A 3 5.12 -22.86 -0.61
CA PRO A 3 4.38 -23.56 -1.64
C PRO A 3 5.34 -24.40 -2.51
N LYS A 4 4.94 -25.65 -2.79
CA LYS A 4 5.65 -26.62 -3.64
C LYS A 4 5.67 -26.15 -5.10
N PRO A 5 6.75 -26.41 -5.87
CA PRO A 5 6.71 -26.30 -7.32
C PRO A 5 6.08 -27.56 -7.93
N GLU A 6 5.09 -27.35 -8.79
CA GLU A 6 4.40 -28.41 -9.53
C GLU A 6 5.31 -29.04 -10.60
N ALA A 7 5.26 -30.37 -10.67
CA ALA A 7 6.02 -31.17 -11.62
C ALA A 7 5.37 -31.10 -13.01
N VAL A 8 6.06 -30.48 -13.97
CA VAL A 8 5.69 -30.55 -15.39
C VAL A 8 6.51 -31.66 -16.06
N VAL A 9 5.80 -32.66 -16.55
CA VAL A 9 6.27 -33.87 -17.26
C VAL A 9 6.99 -33.50 -18.57
N GLU A 10 8.23 -33.97 -18.72
CA GLU A 10 9.09 -33.81 -19.90
C GLU A 10 8.70 -34.81 -21.01
N ARG A 11 8.29 -34.34 -22.20
CA ARG A 11 8.22 -35.17 -23.42
C ARG A 11 9.46 -34.90 -24.29
N ARG A 12 10.27 -35.93 -24.51
CA ARG A 12 11.50 -35.90 -25.30
C ARG A 12 11.20 -36.15 -26.77
N HIS A 13 11.59 -35.22 -27.64
CA HIS A 13 11.83 -35.49 -29.06
C HIS A 13 13.32 -35.28 -29.34
N ALA A 14 13.98 -36.36 -29.75
CA ALA A 14 15.39 -36.35 -30.15
C ALA A 14 15.53 -35.79 -31.57
N CYS A 15 16.40 -34.79 -31.75
CA CYS A 15 16.93 -34.45 -33.06
C CYS A 15 18.39 -33.96 -32.92
N HIS A 16 19.29 -34.61 -33.67
CA HIS A 16 20.73 -34.34 -33.70
C HIS A 16 21.04 -32.98 -34.35
N ARG A 17 21.85 -32.12 -33.70
CA ARG A 17 22.51 -30.96 -34.32
C ARG A 17 23.95 -30.76 -33.80
N PRO A 18 24.86 -30.16 -34.61
CA PRO A 18 26.30 -30.20 -34.39
C PRO A 18 26.77 -29.40 -33.17
N ARG A 19 27.88 -29.89 -32.63
CA ARG A 19 28.54 -29.51 -31.39
C ARG A 19 29.43 -28.27 -31.59
N ALA A 20 28.87 -27.06 -31.56
CA ALA A 20 29.64 -25.81 -31.42
C ALA A 20 28.77 -24.58 -31.05
N ARG A 21 28.13 -24.57 -29.86
CA ARG A 21 27.49 -23.34 -29.31
C ARG A 21 27.13 -23.40 -27.81
N ARG A 22 27.82 -24.22 -27.01
CA ARG A 22 27.39 -24.53 -25.62
C ARG A 22 27.94 -23.59 -24.53
N THR A 23 28.78 -22.62 -24.88
CA THR A 23 29.37 -21.69 -23.89
C THR A 23 28.55 -20.43 -23.64
N SER A 24 27.68 -20.00 -24.59
CA SER A 24 26.86 -18.79 -24.43
C SER A 24 25.57 -19.00 -23.63
N GLU A 25 24.89 -20.14 -23.79
CA GLU A 25 23.59 -20.43 -23.16
C GLU A 25 23.66 -20.58 -21.62
N CYS A 26 24.84 -20.86 -21.05
CA CYS A 26 25.04 -20.93 -19.59
C CYS A 26 25.28 -19.55 -18.96
N SER A 27 25.88 -18.62 -19.70
CA SER A 27 26.11 -17.24 -19.24
C SER A 27 24.81 -16.44 -19.24
N GLU A 28 24.00 -16.59 -20.28
CA GLU A 28 22.70 -15.92 -20.43
C GLU A 28 21.72 -16.28 -19.30
N LYS A 29 21.70 -17.55 -18.87
CA LYS A 29 20.86 -18.01 -17.74
C LYS A 29 21.32 -17.45 -16.39
N LYS A 30 22.63 -17.30 -16.19
CA LYS A 30 23.20 -16.69 -14.97
C LYS A 30 22.91 -15.19 -14.93
N GLU A 31 23.02 -14.50 -16.05
CA GLU A 31 22.66 -13.09 -16.17
C GLU A 31 21.17 -12.86 -15.92
N ALA A 32 20.29 -13.68 -16.50
CA ALA A 32 18.85 -13.63 -16.23
C ALA A 32 18.52 -13.88 -14.74
N MET A 33 19.23 -14.81 -14.08
CA MET A 33 19.07 -15.06 -12.64
C MET A 33 19.51 -13.85 -11.80
N VAL A 34 20.64 -13.22 -12.12
CA VAL A 34 21.11 -12.01 -11.43
C VAL A 34 20.13 -10.84 -11.63
N VAL A 35 19.58 -10.67 -12.83
CA VAL A 35 18.53 -9.66 -13.11
C VAL A 35 17.27 -9.93 -12.28
N ASN A 36 16.84 -11.19 -12.18
CA ASN A 36 15.69 -11.57 -11.37
C ASN A 36 15.91 -11.31 -9.86
N ILE A 37 17.12 -11.59 -9.36
CA ILE A 37 17.49 -11.29 -7.97
C ILE A 37 17.43 -9.78 -7.72
N ARG A 38 18.05 -8.96 -8.56
CA ARG A 38 18.03 -7.50 -8.45
C ARG A 38 16.61 -6.93 -8.48
N ARG A 39 15.74 -7.48 -9.34
CA ARG A 39 14.32 -7.11 -9.40
C ARG A 39 13.59 -7.51 -8.13
N SER A 40 13.82 -8.72 -7.62
CA SER A 40 13.23 -9.20 -6.36
C SER A 40 13.63 -8.32 -5.17
N GLU A 41 14.92 -7.95 -5.09
CA GLU A 41 15.43 -7.04 -4.07
C GLU A 41 14.82 -5.64 -4.19
N ALA A 42 14.69 -5.11 -5.41
CA ALA A 42 14.01 -3.84 -5.65
C ALA A 42 12.54 -3.88 -5.19
N ASN A 43 11.83 -4.96 -5.52
CA ASN A 43 10.45 -5.18 -5.08
C ASN A 43 10.34 -5.33 -3.55
N ALA A 44 11.33 -5.96 -2.90
CA ALA A 44 11.38 -6.05 -1.44
C ALA A 44 11.57 -4.68 -0.79
N ARG A 45 12.47 -3.85 -1.34
CA ARG A 45 12.67 -2.45 -0.88
C ARG A 45 11.39 -1.63 -1.03
N GLU A 46 10.72 -1.74 -2.18
CA GLU A 46 9.47 -0.99 -2.40
C GLU A 46 8.35 -1.46 -1.46
N ARG A 47 8.24 -2.77 -1.21
CA ARG A 47 7.30 -3.29 -0.19
C ARG A 47 7.59 -2.72 1.18
N ASN A 48 8.85 -2.67 1.62
CA ASN A 48 9.22 -2.08 2.91
C ASN A 48 8.88 -0.59 2.96
N ARG A 49 9.13 0.15 1.87
CA ARG A 49 8.77 1.57 1.77
C ARG A 49 7.26 1.78 1.91
N VAL A 50 6.46 0.96 1.22
CA VAL A 50 4.99 1.02 1.28
C VAL A 50 4.45 0.57 2.64
N GLN A 51 5.06 -0.42 3.29
CA GLN A 51 4.70 -0.84 4.64
C GLN A 51 4.96 0.29 5.63
N HIS A 52 6.13 0.92 5.58
CA HIS A 52 6.44 2.07 6.43
C HIS A 52 5.43 3.21 6.23
N LEU A 53 5.01 3.47 4.99
CA LEU A 53 3.95 4.44 4.71
C LEU A 53 2.62 4.04 5.36
N ALA A 54 2.23 2.76 5.30
CA ALA A 54 1.02 2.26 5.95
C ALA A 54 1.06 2.47 7.47
N ASP A 55 2.21 2.16 8.10
CA ASP A 55 2.41 2.35 9.55
C ASP A 55 2.27 3.83 9.95
N MET A 56 2.73 4.77 9.11
CA MET A 56 2.54 6.21 9.34
C MET A 56 1.07 6.64 9.21
N PHE A 57 0.31 6.03 8.29
CA PHE A 57 -1.14 6.26 8.21
C PHE A 57 -1.87 5.74 9.46
N ASP A 58 -1.44 4.61 10.02
CA ASP A 58 -2.03 4.08 11.25
C ASP A 58 -1.71 4.95 12.47
N ARG A 59 -0.47 5.48 12.56
CA ARG A 59 -0.12 6.50 13.56
C ARG A 59 -0.93 7.79 13.42
N LEU A 60 -1.20 8.22 12.18
CA LEU A 60 -2.07 9.37 11.96
C LEU A 60 -3.48 9.07 12.46
N ARG A 61 -4.04 7.91 12.13
CA ARG A 61 -5.38 7.50 12.60
C ARG A 61 -5.51 7.48 14.11
N SER A 62 -4.48 7.05 14.83
CA SER A 62 -4.53 6.98 16.30
C SER A 62 -4.63 8.34 17.00
N VAL A 63 -4.31 9.44 16.30
CA VAL A 63 -4.44 10.80 16.86
C VAL A 63 -5.66 11.56 16.34
N LEU A 64 -6.44 10.99 15.43
CA LEU A 64 -7.64 11.63 14.89
C LEU A 64 -8.84 11.41 15.82
N PRO A 65 -9.80 12.36 15.85
CA PRO A 65 -11.04 12.24 16.62
C PRO A 65 -12.03 11.29 15.92
N ILE A 66 -11.67 10.01 15.84
CA ILE A 66 -12.45 8.93 15.25
C ILE A 66 -12.60 7.78 16.25
N GLU A 67 -13.65 6.99 16.11
CA GLU A 67 -13.81 5.76 16.89
C GLU A 67 -12.68 4.77 16.60
N TYR A 68 -12.21 4.10 17.64
CA TYR A 68 -11.25 3.00 17.52
C TYR A 68 -11.82 1.89 16.61
N ASP A 69 -10.96 1.30 15.78
CA ASP A 69 -11.28 0.24 14.80
C ASP A 69 -12.17 0.62 13.60
N VAL A 70 -12.52 1.90 13.41
CA VAL A 70 -13.21 2.32 12.19
C VAL A 70 -12.27 2.26 10.99
N LYS A 71 -12.67 1.47 9.98
CA LYS A 71 -11.94 1.36 8.71
C LYS A 71 -12.21 2.60 7.84
N ILE A 72 -11.29 3.56 7.89
CA ILE A 72 -11.32 4.74 7.01
C ILE A 72 -10.30 4.64 5.87
N SER A 73 -10.67 5.16 4.69
CA SER A 73 -9.77 5.20 3.53
C SER A 73 -8.61 6.18 3.74
N LYS A 74 -7.53 6.04 2.95
CA LYS A 74 -6.38 6.97 3.02
C LYS A 74 -6.80 8.42 2.75
N LEU A 75 -7.66 8.63 1.74
CA LEU A 75 -8.18 9.95 1.41
C LEU A 75 -9.04 10.53 2.56
N ALA A 76 -9.93 9.73 3.14
CA ALA A 76 -10.75 10.16 4.26
C ALA A 76 -9.88 10.53 5.48
N THR A 77 -8.84 9.73 5.77
CA THR A 77 -7.87 10.02 6.84
C THR A 77 -7.25 11.41 6.65
N LEU A 78 -6.81 11.75 5.43
CA LEU A 78 -6.23 13.06 5.13
C LEU A 78 -7.25 14.20 5.25
N LYS A 79 -8.48 14.00 4.78
CA LYS A 79 -9.56 15.01 4.92
C LYS A 79 -9.85 15.32 6.39
N ILE A 80 -10.01 14.28 7.22
CA ILE A 80 -10.27 14.43 8.66
C ILE A 80 -9.07 15.12 9.33
N ALA A 81 -7.84 14.72 9.01
CA ALA A 81 -6.63 15.35 9.57
C ALA A 81 -6.56 16.85 9.28
N SER A 82 -6.78 17.25 8.02
CA SER A 82 -6.78 18.67 7.64
C SER A 82 -7.90 19.46 8.33
N ALA A 83 -9.10 18.89 8.43
CA ALA A 83 -10.21 19.53 9.14
C ALA A 83 -9.92 19.66 10.64
N TYR A 84 -9.28 18.65 11.24
CA TYR A 84 -8.96 18.65 12.66
C TYR A 84 -7.88 19.68 13.01
N ILE A 85 -6.83 19.78 12.19
CA ILE A 85 -5.80 20.83 12.33
C ILE A 85 -6.46 22.22 12.30
N ARG A 86 -7.37 22.46 11.35
CA ARG A 86 -8.07 23.75 11.23
C ARG A 86 -8.95 24.04 12.45
N TYR A 87 -9.71 23.06 12.93
CA TYR A 87 -10.53 23.20 14.13
C TYR A 87 -9.68 23.55 15.35
N LEU A 88 -8.58 22.82 15.57
CA LEU A 88 -7.66 23.10 16.67
C LEU A 88 -7.03 24.49 16.54
N GLY A 89 -6.73 24.95 15.32
CA GLY A 89 -6.28 26.32 15.06
C GLY A 89 -7.28 27.36 15.57
N CYS A 90 -8.55 27.25 15.17
CA CYS A 90 -9.61 28.17 15.63
C CYS A 90 -9.76 28.16 17.16
N VAL A 91 -9.65 26.99 17.80
CA VAL A 91 -9.72 26.86 19.26
C VAL A 91 -8.53 27.55 19.95
N LEU A 92 -7.32 27.38 19.41
CA LEU A 92 -6.09 27.94 20.00
C LEU A 92 -5.96 29.45 19.79
N ASP A 93 -6.40 29.97 18.65
CA ASP A 93 -6.35 31.40 18.31
C ASP A 93 -7.45 32.21 19.01
N ALA A 94 -8.30 31.56 19.82
CA ALA A 94 -9.48 32.14 20.45
C ALA A 94 -10.36 32.90 19.45
N ASP A 95 -10.53 32.32 18.26
CA ASP A 95 -11.52 32.78 17.29
C ASP A 95 -12.90 32.90 17.98
N ASP A 96 -13.76 33.74 17.43
CA ASP A 96 -15.11 33.86 17.95
C ASP A 96 -15.85 32.51 17.90
N VAL A 97 -16.77 32.32 18.84
CA VAL A 97 -17.50 31.05 19.01
C VAL A 97 -18.14 30.58 17.69
N CYS A 98 -18.58 31.51 16.83
CA CYS A 98 -19.16 31.20 15.54
C CYS A 98 -18.18 30.43 14.64
N ARG A 99 -16.93 30.90 14.51
CA ARG A 99 -15.88 30.23 13.72
C ARG A 99 -15.47 28.88 14.27
N ILE A 100 -15.38 28.76 15.59
CA ILE A 100 -15.07 27.48 16.25
C ILE A 100 -16.16 26.47 15.89
N VAL A 101 -17.43 26.84 16.04
CA VAL A 101 -18.58 25.97 15.73
C VAL A 101 -18.65 25.62 14.25
N GLU A 102 -18.41 26.57 13.34
CA GLU A 102 -18.33 26.29 11.89
C GLU A 102 -17.22 25.28 11.56
N SER A 103 -16.05 25.45 12.16
CA SER A 103 -14.93 24.53 11.95
C SER A 103 -15.18 23.14 12.53
N GLU A 104 -15.85 23.05 13.68
CA GLU A 104 -16.31 21.82 14.32
C GLU A 104 -17.32 21.06 13.45
N GLN A 105 -18.31 21.77 12.87
CA GLN A 105 -19.30 21.17 11.98
C GLN A 105 -18.65 20.53 10.74
N ILE A 106 -17.67 21.21 10.14
CA ILE A 106 -16.95 20.68 8.98
C ILE A 106 -16.12 19.44 9.36
N LEU A 107 -15.49 19.43 10.53
CA LEU A 107 -14.78 18.27 11.04
C LEU A 107 -15.73 17.09 11.25
N MET A 108 -16.88 17.32 11.90
CA MET A 108 -17.90 16.32 12.12
C MET A 108 -18.46 15.74 10.82
N LEU A 109 -18.75 16.58 9.83
CA LEU A 109 -19.18 16.12 8.51
C LEU A 109 -18.13 15.21 7.85
N SER A 110 -16.86 15.60 7.91
CA SER A 110 -15.75 14.80 7.36
C SER A 110 -15.61 13.43 8.03
N ILE A 111 -15.85 13.35 9.34
CA ILE A 111 -15.85 12.09 10.10
C ILE A 111 -17.05 11.22 9.68
N CYS A 112 -18.23 11.81 9.55
CA CYS A 112 -19.45 11.09 9.16
C CYS A 112 -19.35 10.52 7.74
N GLU A 113 -18.88 11.30 6.77
CA GLU A 113 -18.67 10.85 5.38
C GLU A 113 -17.68 9.66 5.31
N ALA A 114 -16.65 9.67 6.16
CA ALA A 114 -15.65 8.61 6.20
C ALA A 114 -16.22 7.24 6.64
N LYS A 115 -17.32 7.22 7.39
CA LYS A 115 -18.01 5.99 7.83
C LYS A 115 -18.85 5.33 6.72
N ILE A 116 -19.02 5.99 5.56
CA ILE A 116 -19.89 5.54 4.46
C ILE A 116 -19.02 4.94 3.32
N PHE A 117 -18.27 3.88 3.61
CA PHE A 117 -17.65 3.08 2.54
C PHE A 117 -18.18 1.64 2.59
N PRO A 118 -19.14 1.27 1.72
CA PRO A 118 -19.53 -0.13 1.59
C PRO A 118 -18.33 -0.92 1.06
N LYS A 119 -17.93 -1.95 1.82
CA LYS A 119 -16.97 -2.96 1.35
C LYS A 119 -17.59 -3.76 0.20
N LYS A 120 -17.46 -3.28 -1.03
CA LYS A 120 -17.49 -4.10 -2.25
C LYS A 120 -16.45 -3.45 -3.16
N ILE A 121 -15.33 -4.10 -3.45
CA ILE A 121 -15.13 -4.93 -4.64
C ILE A 121 -13.84 -5.73 -4.42
N LEU A 122 -13.94 -7.06 -4.29
CA LEU A 122 -13.24 -8.08 -5.09
C LEU A 122 -13.64 -9.47 -4.56
N ALA A 123 -14.72 -10.02 -5.12
CA ALA A 123 -14.92 -11.45 -5.23
C ALA A 123 -15.05 -11.71 -6.73
N ALA A 124 -13.94 -12.10 -7.35
CA ALA A 124 -13.84 -12.56 -8.73
C ALA A 124 -12.78 -13.68 -8.74
#